data_AF-A0AA37L6T2-F1
#
_entry.id   AF-A0AA37L6T2-F1
#
_cell.length_a   1.000
_cell.length_b   1.000
_cell.length_c   1.000
_cell.angle_alpha   90.00
_cell.angle_beta   90.00
_cell.angle_gamma   90.00
#
_symmetry.space_group_name_H-M   'P 1'
#
loop_
_entity.id
_entity.type
_entity.pdbx_description
1 polymer ?
#
loop_
_entity_poly.entity_id
_entity_poly.type
_entity_poly.pdbx_seq_one_letter_code
_entity_poly.pdbx_strand_id
1 'polypeptide(L)'
;MKSICLQHCMSDTTLAEAYLLRYTNHSYITRQVFVTMQNLMPFLNDNHAATKDMFTRLCRIGGLSARVVRMSMYLLQALQAMAWAMKQDIPDAAKPFLEPWVKLAIQETETRPPSYAVPDREEIKALLAEDDQGVEGGADSGTELWALVEKWAVSGGRSF
;
A
#
# COMPACT_ATOMS: atom_id res chain seq x y z
N MET A 1 5.80 20.60 0.96
CA MET A 1 5.91 19.19 0.51
C MET A 1 5.32 18.20 1.53
N LYS A 2 5.77 18.18 2.79
CA LYS A 2 5.20 17.34 3.86
C LYS A 2 3.67 17.47 4.04
N SER A 3 3.14 18.70 4.06
CA SER A 3 1.68 18.95 4.20
C SER A 3 0.86 18.33 3.08
N ILE A 4 1.32 18.45 1.84
CA ILE A 4 0.66 17.90 0.64
C ILE A 4 0.67 16.38 0.69
N CYS A 5 1.80 15.75 1.04
CA CYS A 5 1.90 14.30 1.16
C CYS A 5 0.94 13.75 2.23
N LEU A 6 0.89 14.38 3.41
CA LEU A 6 -0.04 13.99 4.47
C LEU A 6 -1.51 14.18 4.06
N GLN A 7 -1.82 15.24 3.32
CA GLN A 7 -3.18 15.47 2.79
C GLN A 7 -3.57 14.40 1.78
N HIS A 8 -2.67 14.01 0.87
CA HIS A 8 -2.91 12.88 -0.03
C HIS A 8 -3.13 11.59 0.74
N CYS A 9 -2.29 11.30 1.73
CA CYS A 9 -2.45 10.08 2.54
C CYS A 9 -3.79 10.05 3.28
N MET A 10 -4.26 11.21 3.76
CA MET A 10 -5.58 11.33 4.40
C MET A 10 -6.72 11.08 3.42
N SER A 11 -6.63 11.67 2.22
CA SER A 11 -7.59 11.45 1.14
C SER A 11 -7.65 9.98 0.75
N ASP A 12 -6.50 9.36 0.52
CA ASP A 12 -6.37 7.97 0.12
C ASP A 12 -6.92 7.01 1.19
N THR A 13 -6.59 7.26 2.46
CA THR A 13 -7.12 6.48 3.59
C THR A 13 -8.63 6.55 3.64
N THR A 14 -9.19 7.76 3.51
CA THR A 14 -10.63 7.99 3.55
C THR A 14 -11.34 7.33 2.37
N LEU A 15 -10.76 7.45 1.17
CA LEU A 15 -11.30 6.83 -0.04
C LEU A 15 -11.27 5.30 0.07
N ALA A 16 -10.19 4.75 0.60
CA ALA A 16 -10.04 3.31 0.76
C ALA A 16 -11.10 2.73 1.71
N GLU A 17 -11.36 3.40 2.82
CA GLU A 17 -12.42 3.02 3.76
C GLU A 17 -13.81 3.14 3.13
N ALA A 18 -14.10 4.28 2.48
CA ALA A 18 -15.39 4.50 1.83
C ALA A 18 -15.68 3.45 0.74
N TYR A 19 -14.64 3.04 0.00
CA TYR A 19 -14.73 1.96 -0.98
C TYR A 19 -15.07 0.62 -0.30
N LEU A 20 -14.33 0.23 0.73
CA LEU A 20 -14.51 -1.05 1.42
C LEU A 20 -15.83 -1.16 2.21
N LEU A 21 -16.46 -0.04 2.54
CA LEU A 21 -17.82 -0.03 3.11
C LEU A 21 -18.88 -0.43 2.08
N ARG A 22 -18.61 -0.26 0.78
CA ARG A 22 -19.57 -0.50 -0.31
C ARG A 22 -19.22 -1.71 -1.17
N TYR A 23 -17.95 -2.03 -1.28
CA TYR A 23 -17.42 -3.03 -2.20
C TYR A 23 -16.48 -4.01 -1.49
N THR A 24 -16.34 -5.19 -2.06
CA THR A 24 -15.44 -6.22 -1.54
C THR A 24 -13.97 -5.86 -1.80
N ASN A 25 -13.10 -6.50 -1.03
CA ASN A 25 -11.66 -6.29 -1.14
C ASN A 25 -11.12 -6.84 -2.48
N HIS A 26 -10.23 -6.09 -3.13
CA HIS A 26 -9.64 -6.38 -4.44
C HIS A 26 -8.14 -6.02 -4.47
N SER A 27 -7.43 -6.44 -5.52
CA SER A 27 -6.01 -6.10 -5.72
C SER A 27 -5.74 -4.59 -5.80
N TYR A 28 -6.66 -3.81 -6.37
CA TYR A 28 -6.52 -2.35 -6.51
C TYR A 28 -6.52 -1.62 -5.17
N ILE A 29 -7.46 -1.95 -4.30
CA ILE A 29 -7.54 -1.35 -2.96
C ILE A 29 -6.34 -1.79 -2.11
N THR A 30 -5.86 -3.02 -2.31
CA THR A 30 -4.64 -3.54 -1.69
C THR A 30 -3.44 -2.64 -2.08
N ARG A 31 -3.20 -2.40 -3.38
CA ARG A 31 -2.15 -1.50 -3.86
C ARG A 31 -2.26 -0.11 -3.23
N GLN A 32 -3.45 0.49 -3.26
CA GLN A 32 -3.69 1.83 -2.71
C GLN A 32 -3.28 1.91 -1.24
N VAL A 33 -3.75 0.97 -0.42
CA VAL A 33 -3.47 0.91 1.02
C VAL A 33 -1.96 0.86 1.28
N PHE A 34 -1.22 0.00 0.56
CA PHE A 34 0.21 -0.15 0.78
C PHE A 34 1.04 1.05 0.28
N VAL A 35 0.68 1.65 -0.85
CA VAL A 35 1.32 2.88 -1.33
C VAL A 35 1.12 4.02 -0.32
N THR A 36 -0.10 4.17 0.21
CA THR A 36 -0.38 5.20 1.22
C THR A 36 0.42 4.97 2.51
N MET A 37 0.55 3.72 2.98
CA MET A 37 1.38 3.41 4.15
C MET A 37 2.87 3.72 3.92
N GLN A 38 3.41 3.43 2.73
CA GLN A 38 4.79 3.75 2.38
C GLN A 38 5.03 5.27 2.39
N ASN A 39 4.07 6.04 1.88
CA ASN A 39 4.12 7.51 1.90
C ASN A 39 4.01 8.10 3.31
N LEU A 40 3.29 7.43 4.23
CA LEU A 40 3.21 7.83 5.64
C LEU A 40 4.48 7.49 6.43
N MET A 41 5.25 6.49 6.00
CA MET A 41 6.39 5.94 6.73
C MET A 41 7.41 7.00 7.20
N PRO A 42 7.86 7.97 6.37
CA PRO A 42 8.83 8.97 6.81
C PRO A 42 8.34 9.87 7.94
N PHE A 43 7.02 9.92 8.19
CA PHE A 43 6.38 10.89 9.09
C PHE A 43 5.85 10.26 10.38
N LEU A 44 6.08 8.96 10.64
CA LEU A 44 5.52 8.28 11.81
C LEU A 44 6.01 8.89 13.13
N ASN A 45 7.26 9.32 13.17
CA ASN A 45 7.89 9.94 14.35
C ASN A 45 7.71 11.46 14.44
N ASP A 46 7.06 12.09 13.45
CA ASP A 46 6.93 13.54 13.35
C ASP A 46 5.87 14.16 14.30
N ASN A 47 5.35 13.38 15.25
CA ASN A 47 4.33 13.77 16.24
C ASN A 47 3.05 14.40 15.66
N HIS A 48 2.79 14.23 14.37
CA HIS A 48 1.54 14.65 13.76
C HIS A 48 0.43 13.66 14.12
N ALA A 49 -0.59 14.13 14.85
CA ALA A 49 -1.62 13.28 15.46
C ALA A 49 -2.30 12.35 14.44
N ALA A 50 -2.60 12.84 13.24
CA ALA A 50 -3.29 12.05 12.21
C ALA A 50 -2.41 10.95 11.60
N THR A 51 -1.08 11.06 11.63
CA THR A 51 -0.20 10.13 10.91
C THR A 51 -0.28 8.73 11.51
N LYS A 52 -0.17 8.64 12.84
CA LYS A 52 -0.25 7.36 13.57
C LYS A 52 -1.65 6.73 13.48
N ASP A 53 -2.70 7.56 13.50
CA ASP A 53 -4.09 7.12 13.29
C ASP A 53 -4.30 6.54 11.89
N MET A 54 -3.93 7.29 10.85
CA MET A 54 -4.04 6.84 9.45
C MET A 54 -3.25 5.55 9.23
N PHE A 55 -2.01 5.48 9.70
CA PHE A 55 -1.20 4.27 9.59
C PHE A 55 -1.86 3.06 10.27
N THR A 56 -2.39 3.25 11.48
CA THR A 56 -3.09 2.18 12.22
C THR A 56 -4.33 1.69 11.47
N ARG A 57 -5.15 2.61 10.95
CA ARG A 57 -6.36 2.29 10.18
C ARG A 57 -6.03 1.54 8.90
N LEU A 58 -5.01 1.99 8.18
CA LEU A 58 -4.50 1.29 7.02
C LEU A 58 -4.01 -0.11 7.43
N CYS A 59 -3.25 -0.28 8.52
CA CYS A 59 -2.77 -1.60 8.96
C CYS A 59 -3.93 -2.56 9.24
N ARG A 60 -5.02 -2.06 9.81
CA ARG A 60 -6.26 -2.83 9.99
C ARG A 60 -6.84 -3.29 8.65
N ILE A 61 -6.93 -2.40 7.67
CA ILE A 61 -7.41 -2.73 6.31
C ILE A 61 -6.48 -3.74 5.63
N GLY A 62 -5.16 -3.53 5.71
CA GLY A 62 -4.16 -4.45 5.16
C GLY A 62 -4.25 -5.84 5.80
N GLY A 63 -4.48 -5.91 7.12
CA GLY A 63 -4.70 -7.16 7.82
C GLY A 63 -6.00 -7.88 7.40
N LEU A 64 -7.08 -7.14 7.15
CA LEU A 64 -8.28 -7.73 6.55
C LEU A 64 -7.99 -8.26 5.14
N SER A 65 -7.18 -7.53 4.36
CA SER A 65 -6.75 -7.92 3.01
C SER A 65 -5.89 -9.17 3.01
N ALA A 66 -5.01 -9.35 4.00
CA ALA A 66 -4.15 -10.52 4.13
C ALA A 66 -4.92 -11.84 4.37
N ARG A 67 -6.17 -11.78 4.81
CA ARG A 67 -7.05 -12.97 4.94
C ARG A 67 -7.54 -13.49 3.58
N VAL A 68 -7.57 -12.64 2.56
CA VAL A 68 -8.15 -12.95 1.25
C VAL A 68 -7.13 -12.90 0.11
N VAL A 69 -6.11 -12.05 0.23
CA VAL A 69 -5.02 -11.88 -0.74
C VAL A 69 -3.70 -12.13 -0.03
N ARG A 70 -3.10 -13.31 -0.28
CA ARG A 70 -1.85 -13.76 0.36
C ARG A 70 -0.72 -12.75 0.22
N MET A 71 -0.63 -12.03 -0.91
CA MET A 71 0.40 -11.01 -1.14
C MET A 71 0.40 -9.91 -0.07
N SER A 72 -0.77 -9.54 0.46
CA SER A 72 -0.89 -8.51 1.50
C SER A 72 -0.13 -8.87 2.78
N MET A 73 0.02 -10.17 3.08
CA MET A 73 0.82 -10.64 4.21
C MET A 73 2.27 -10.18 4.08
N TYR A 74 2.90 -10.45 2.94
CA TYR A 74 4.29 -10.08 2.71
C TYR A 74 4.45 -8.56 2.61
N LEU A 75 3.46 -7.84 2.08
CA LEU A 75 3.49 -6.38 2.05
C LEU A 75 3.42 -5.76 3.46
N LEU A 76 2.65 -6.34 4.39
CA LEU A 76 2.65 -5.92 5.81
C LEU A 76 3.99 -6.21 6.50
N GLN A 77 4.71 -7.25 6.08
CA GLN A 77 6.06 -7.53 6.58
C GLN A 77 7.09 -6.56 5.99
N ALA A 78 7.00 -6.29 4.68
CA ALA A 78 7.84 -5.31 4.01
C ALA A 78 7.71 -3.93 4.67
N LEU A 79 6.51 -3.54 5.08
CA LEU A 79 6.30 -2.29 5.83
C LEU A 79 6.97 -2.28 7.21
N GLN A 80 6.94 -3.41 7.93
CA GLN A 80 7.66 -3.51 9.21
C GLN A 80 9.17 -3.43 9.01
N ALA A 81 9.70 -4.08 7.97
CA ALA A 81 11.10 -3.98 7.59
C ALA A 81 11.48 -2.55 7.17
N MET A 82 10.60 -1.85 6.44
CA MET A 82 10.79 -0.47 6.04
C MET A 82 10.81 0.47 7.25
N ALA A 83 9.88 0.31 8.20
CA ALA A 83 9.89 1.08 9.44
C ALA A 83 11.20 0.89 10.22
N TRP A 84 11.65 -0.36 10.36
CA TRP A 84 12.94 -0.68 10.99
C TRP A 84 14.13 -0.04 10.26
N ALA A 85 14.20 -0.18 8.93
CA ALA A 85 15.27 0.37 8.11
C ALA A 85 15.32 1.91 8.17
N MET A 86 14.15 2.56 8.26
CA MET A 86 14.00 4.01 8.37
C MET A 86 14.07 4.53 9.80
N LYS A 87 14.27 3.66 10.80
CA LYS A 87 14.27 4.01 12.24
C LYS A 87 12.99 4.74 12.68
N GLN A 88 11.84 4.27 12.19
CA GLN A 88 10.52 4.81 12.50
C GLN A 88 9.83 3.90 13.53
N ASP A 89 9.11 4.50 14.47
CA ASP A 89 8.37 3.76 15.49
C ASP A 89 6.97 3.42 14.99
N ILE A 90 6.70 2.12 14.83
CA ILE A 90 5.35 1.63 14.51
C ILE A 90 4.42 1.94 15.70
N PRO A 91 3.27 2.59 15.47
CA PRO A 91 2.30 2.87 16.53
C PRO A 91 1.86 1.59 17.27
N ASP A 92 1.79 1.63 18.59
CA ASP A 92 1.36 0.46 19.39
C ASP A 92 -0.02 -0.06 18.98
N ALA A 93 -0.93 0.86 18.63
CA ALA A 93 -2.26 0.52 18.16
C ALA A 93 -2.27 -0.26 16.82
N ALA A 94 -1.20 -0.17 16.02
CA ALA A 94 -1.07 -0.88 14.74
C ALA A 94 -0.55 -2.32 14.91
N LYS A 95 0.20 -2.61 15.99
CA LYS A 95 0.86 -3.91 16.23
C LYS A 95 -0.08 -5.11 16.16
N PRO A 96 -1.30 -5.09 16.74
CA PRO A 96 -2.22 -6.23 16.67
C PRO A 96 -2.61 -6.63 15.23
N PHE A 97 -2.53 -5.70 14.28
CA PHE A 97 -2.87 -5.95 12.87
C PHE A 97 -1.66 -6.45 12.04
N LEU A 98 -0.45 -6.39 12.60
CA LEU A 98 0.80 -6.76 11.95
C LEU A 98 1.35 -8.11 12.46
N GLU A 99 1.29 -8.34 13.77
CA GLU A 99 1.87 -9.52 14.44
C GLU A 99 1.40 -10.89 13.89
N PRO A 100 0.11 -11.11 13.56
CA PRO A 100 -0.33 -12.42 13.06
C PRO A 100 0.38 -12.84 11.77
N TRP A 101 0.71 -11.86 10.93
CA TRP A 101 1.28 -12.08 9.60
C TRP A 101 2.77 -12.34 9.66
N VAL A 102 3.48 -11.80 10.65
CA VAL A 102 4.91 -12.09 10.89
C VAL A 102 5.11 -13.59 11.14
N LYS A 103 4.30 -14.16 12.04
CA LYS A 103 4.36 -15.59 12.38
C LYS A 103 4.04 -16.47 11.17
N LEU A 104 3.01 -16.10 10.41
CA LEU A 104 2.57 -16.89 9.27
C LEU A 104 3.60 -16.91 8.14
N ALA A 105 4.19 -15.77 7.77
CA ALA A 105 5.17 -15.86 6.70
C ALA A 105 6.48 -16.51 7.14
N ILE A 106 6.93 -16.41 8.40
CA ILE A 106 8.09 -17.20 8.87
C ILE A 106 7.88 -18.69 8.59
N GLN A 107 6.68 -19.22 8.92
CA GLN A 107 6.29 -20.60 8.62
C GLN A 107 6.26 -20.88 7.10
N GLU A 108 5.76 -19.96 6.28
CA GLU A 108 5.77 -20.13 4.83
C GLU A 108 7.21 -20.10 4.25
N THR A 109 8.09 -19.21 4.71
CA THR A 109 9.50 -19.11 4.25
C THR A 109 10.31 -20.36 4.53
N GLU A 110 10.07 -21.02 5.67
CA GLU A 110 10.74 -22.29 6.02
C GLU A 110 10.44 -23.41 5.01
N THR A 111 9.28 -23.34 4.35
CA THR A 111 8.85 -24.34 3.35
C THR A 111 9.24 -23.98 1.92
N ARG A 112 9.32 -22.69 1.60
CA ARG A 112 9.79 -22.18 0.30
C ARG A 112 10.13 -20.69 0.44
N PRO A 113 11.41 -20.27 0.27
CA PRO A 113 11.71 -18.85 0.30
C PRO A 113 11.01 -18.15 -0.88
N PRO A 114 10.37 -16.99 -0.65
CA PRO A 114 9.85 -16.15 -1.72
C PRO A 114 11.00 -15.79 -2.67
N SER A 115 10.99 -16.39 -3.86
CA SER A 115 11.92 -16.06 -4.93
C SER A 115 11.46 -14.76 -5.58
N TYR A 116 11.73 -13.64 -4.93
CA TYR A 116 11.73 -12.34 -5.60
C TYR A 116 13.18 -11.95 -5.83
N ALA A 117 13.59 -11.93 -7.10
CA ALA A 117 14.79 -11.22 -7.50
C ALA A 117 14.49 -9.73 -7.31
N VAL A 118 15.01 -9.14 -6.24
CA VAL A 118 14.99 -7.70 -6.05
C VAL A 118 16.07 -7.13 -6.98
N PRO A 119 15.73 -6.20 -7.90
CA PRO A 119 16.72 -5.54 -8.74
C PRO A 119 17.81 -4.90 -7.87
N ASP A 120 19.04 -4.85 -8.38
CA ASP A 120 20.15 -4.29 -7.59
C ASP A 120 19.89 -2.83 -7.23
N ARG A 121 20.38 -2.38 -6.07
CA ARG A 121 20.14 -1.00 -5.62
C ARG A 121 20.66 0.04 -6.61
N GLU A 122 21.81 -0.22 -7.25
CA GLU A 122 22.38 0.70 -8.24
C GLU A 122 21.61 0.63 -9.56
N GLU A 123 21.04 -0.53 -9.90
CA GLU A 123 20.10 -0.68 -11.03
C GLU A 123 18.82 0.14 -10.82
N ILE A 124 18.22 0.08 -9.63
CA ILE A 124 17.03 0.90 -9.29
C ILE A 124 17.36 2.39 -9.35
N LYS A 125 18.51 2.81 -8.83
CA LYS A 125 18.92 4.23 -8.89
C LYS A 125 19.15 4.70 -10.32
N ALA A 126 19.76 3.87 -11.17
CA ALA A 126 19.97 4.19 -12.58
C ALA A 126 18.62 4.34 -13.30
N LEU A 127 17.70 3.39 -13.11
CA LEU A 127 16.35 3.44 -13.69
C LEU A 127 15.55 4.67 -13.23
N LEU A 128 15.57 5.00 -11.94
CA LEU A 128 14.88 6.18 -11.41
C LEU A 128 15.50 7.50 -11.91
N ALA A 129 16.79 7.49 -12.25
CA ALA A 129 17.43 8.65 -12.88
C ALA A 129 17.11 8.76 -14.38
N GLU A 130 16.77 7.64 -15.03
CA GLU A 130 16.31 7.59 -16.43
C GLU A 130 14.83 7.99 -16.57
N ASP A 131 13.97 7.64 -15.61
CA ASP A 131 12.52 7.96 -15.60
C ASP A 131 12.23 9.47 -15.52
N ASP A 132 13.15 10.27 -14.98
CA ASP A 132 13.08 11.75 -15.04
C ASP A 132 13.18 12.29 -16.49
N GLN A 133 13.57 11.44 -17.46
CA GLN A 133 13.68 11.77 -18.88
C GLN A 133 12.67 11.06 -19.79
N GLY A 134 11.74 10.29 -19.21
CA GLY A 134 10.42 10.08 -19.81
C GLY A 134 9.96 8.65 -20.05
N VAL A 135 8.64 8.60 -20.21
CA VAL A 135 7.80 7.65 -20.96
C VAL A 135 6.99 6.61 -20.15
N GLU A 136 5.67 6.78 -20.27
CA GLU A 136 4.56 5.83 -20.38
C GLU A 136 4.83 4.34 -20.08
N GLY A 137 4.20 3.83 -19.01
CA GLY A 137 4.27 2.44 -18.58
C GLY A 137 3.10 1.55 -19.02
N GLY A 138 3.43 0.51 -19.79
CA GLY A 138 3.03 -0.91 -19.63
C GLY A 138 1.56 -1.26 -19.38
N ALA A 139 0.87 -1.67 -20.45
CA ALA A 139 -0.48 -2.21 -20.46
C ALA A 139 -0.54 -3.70 -20.05
N ASP A 140 -1.02 -4.00 -18.85
CA ASP A 140 -1.72 -5.28 -18.58
C ASP A 140 -2.53 -5.31 -17.26
N SER A 141 -2.38 -4.28 -16.41
CA SER A 141 -3.30 -3.99 -15.28
C SER A 141 -4.44 -3.03 -15.69
N GLY A 142 -4.39 -2.54 -16.93
CA GLY A 142 -5.27 -1.51 -17.46
C GLY A 142 -6.62 -2.02 -17.97
N THR A 143 -6.80 -3.31 -18.22
CA THR A 143 -7.99 -3.87 -18.89
C THR A 143 -9.25 -3.80 -18.02
N GLU A 144 -9.14 -4.09 -16.72
CA GLU A 144 -10.26 -3.96 -15.78
C GLU A 144 -10.58 -2.49 -15.44
N LEU A 145 -9.55 -1.63 -15.38
CA LEU A 145 -9.70 -0.19 -15.20
C LEU A 145 -10.32 0.46 -16.45
N TRP A 146 -9.91 0.04 -17.64
CA TRP A 146 -10.41 0.52 -18.91
C TRP A 146 -11.89 0.17 -19.10
N ALA A 147 -12.30 -1.05 -18.72
CA ALA A 147 -13.72 -1.43 -18.72
C ALA A 147 -14.55 -0.57 -17.76
N LEU A 148 -14.01 -0.17 -16.60
CA LEU A 148 -14.67 0.74 -15.66
C LEU A 148 -14.74 2.19 -16.21
N VAL A 149 -13.69 2.65 -16.88
CA VAL A 149 -13.63 3.97 -17.53
C VAL A 149 -14.59 4.04 -18.71
N GLU A 150 -14.64 3.00 -19.56
CA GLU A 150 -15.62 2.87 -20.65
C GLU A 150 -17.04 2.89 -20.10
N LYS A 151 -17.30 2.14 -19.04
CA LYS A 151 -18.62 2.12 -18.39
C LYS A 151 -19.00 3.49 -17.84
N TRP A 152 -18.09 4.22 -17.20
CA TRP A 152 -18.30 5.60 -16.72
C TRP A 152 -18.55 6.59 -17.87
N ALA A 153 -17.75 6.53 -18.94
CA ALA A 153 -17.87 7.39 -20.11
C ALA A 153 -19.22 7.19 -20.83
N VAL A 154 -19.67 5.94 -20.96
CA VAL A 154 -20.97 5.61 -21.57
C VAL A 154 -22.15 6.00 -20.67
N SER A 155 -21.98 5.98 -19.35
CA SER A 155 -23.03 6.37 -18.38
C SER A 155 -23.04 7.87 -18.04
N GLY A 156 -22.15 8.67 -18.63
CA GLY A 156 -22.22 10.13 -18.65
C GLY A 156 -22.14 10.81 -17.28
N GLY A 157 -21.50 10.17 -16.29
CA GLY A 157 -21.30 10.76 -14.95
C GLY A 157 -22.58 11.18 -14.22
N ARG A 158 -23.76 10.64 -14.58
CA ARG A 158 -24.98 10.90 -13.80
C ARG A 158 -24.97 10.00 -12.55
N SER A 159 -24.69 10.68 -11.44
CA SER A 159 -24.61 10.22 -10.05
C SER A 159 -25.55 9.07 -9.66
N PHE A 160 -24.99 8.09 -8.94
CA PHE A 160 -25.71 7.40 -7.85
C PHE A 160 -25.54 8.20 -6.56
#